data_AF-A0A7H8M116-F1
#
_entry.id   AF-A0A7H8M116-F1
#
_cell.length_a   1.000
_cell.length_b   1.000
_cell.length_c   1.000
_cell.angle_alpha   90.00
_cell.angle_beta   90.00
_cell.angle_gamma   90.00
#
_symmetry.space_group_name_H-M   'P 1'
#
loop_
_entity.id
_entity.type
_entity.pdbx_description
1 polymer ?
#
loop_
_entity_poly.entity_id
_entity_poly.type
_entity_poly.pdbx_seq_one_letter_code
_entity_poly.pdbx_strand_id
1 'polypeptide(L)'
;MEDQKVAPLDDVAPTPAAPTKTDLPVITDPAACTVDEAPAGAGEPAAADDDRAGIARLGDPVAVWPCAGCGRPVPQPVRGARTVRFCQDGDGACERAARESRERALDSPGLTGQVAWAWEMVDRLEGAADRLAGSLMAELSVAGVERRVADARAEAAGQVAIAQRERDASQRQAELAWRETAAARARAEAAEREAAAARAEAERLAGERDTARREAAEARDEADGASAARLAAERERDRVASREGELLASLESARSELVALHGRVAEAETLLEGRRVESAAAERAAEDLRSAVRDAEAKRGQAVADRDQIQARGRELERHNWQLTRAAEELRAAVRALTAERDAARAEADRARRRVDALTALTDGQDTGPRPVADPEPRTGLHPLPPMNGTRTGSLLDGGDPLATGPRPGPLNGHRTGPLNGHRSGHANGHANGHRLPHAG
;
A
#
# COMPACT_ATOMS: atom_id res chain seq x y z
N MET A 1 4.63 25.54 8.64
CA MET A 1 4.47 26.33 7.41
C MET A 1 5.85 26.53 6.84
N GLU A 2 6.38 25.50 6.20
CA GLU A 2 7.64 25.56 5.48
C GLU A 2 7.32 25.29 4.01
N ASP A 3 7.71 26.24 3.18
CA ASP A 3 7.37 26.31 1.76
C ASP A 3 8.04 25.18 0.98
N GLN A 4 7.21 24.22 0.54
CA GLN A 4 7.61 23.19 -0.42
C GLN A 4 7.75 23.81 -1.81
N LYS A 5 9.02 23.99 -2.20
CA LYS A 5 9.47 24.36 -3.54
C LYS A 5 9.16 23.20 -4.50
N VAL A 6 8.08 23.35 -5.28
CA VAL A 6 7.74 22.45 -6.39
C VAL A 6 8.67 22.74 -7.56
N ALA A 7 9.47 21.75 -7.95
CA ALA A 7 10.28 21.78 -9.17
C ALA A 7 9.39 21.51 -10.40
N PRO A 8 9.69 22.12 -11.57
CA PRO A 8 8.95 21.85 -12.81
C PRO A 8 9.40 20.50 -13.39
N LEU A 9 8.41 19.65 -13.67
CA LEU A 9 8.57 18.42 -14.44
C LEU A 9 8.58 18.77 -15.94
N ASP A 10 9.76 19.02 -16.49
CA ASP A 10 10.04 18.90 -17.92
C ASP A 10 11.11 17.82 -18.09
N ASP A 11 10.73 16.67 -18.64
CA ASP A 11 11.57 15.82 -19.49
C ASP A 11 10.71 14.67 -20.04
N VAL A 12 9.96 14.98 -21.10
CA VAL A 12 9.35 13.98 -21.98
C VAL A 12 10.47 13.37 -22.82
N ALA A 13 10.90 12.17 -22.47
CA ALA A 13 11.79 11.37 -23.29
C ALA A 13 11.12 11.06 -24.64
N PRO A 14 11.77 11.33 -25.79
CA PRO A 14 11.23 10.94 -27.07
C PRO A 14 11.36 9.42 -27.25
N THR A 15 10.22 8.77 -27.47
CA THR A 15 10.10 7.40 -27.99
C THR A 15 10.99 7.22 -29.22
N PRO A 16 11.87 6.21 -29.30
CA PRO A 16 12.64 5.96 -30.51
C PRO A 16 11.70 5.47 -31.62
N ALA A 17 11.69 6.22 -32.71
CA ALA A 17 11.00 5.88 -33.95
C ALA A 17 11.50 4.54 -34.49
N ALA A 18 10.55 3.71 -34.94
CA ALA A 18 10.83 2.48 -35.67
C ALA A 18 11.59 2.77 -36.98
N PRO A 19 12.62 1.98 -37.33
CA PRO A 19 13.32 2.15 -38.59
C PRO A 19 12.45 1.70 -39.77
N THR A 20 11.98 2.68 -40.54
CA THR A 20 11.53 2.49 -41.91
C THR A 20 12.71 2.15 -42.82
N LYS A 21 12.60 1.00 -43.49
CA LYS A 21 12.87 0.80 -44.92
C LYS A 21 14.20 1.38 -45.45
N THR A 22 15.20 0.52 -45.60
CA THR A 22 16.37 0.81 -46.44
C THR A 22 16.83 -0.47 -47.12
N ASP A 23 16.61 -0.47 -48.43
CA ASP A 23 17.48 -0.97 -49.49
C ASP A 23 17.84 -2.46 -49.56
N LEU A 24 17.14 -3.11 -50.48
CA LEU A 24 17.57 -4.29 -51.22
C LEU A 24 18.94 -4.05 -51.88
N PRO A 25 19.90 -4.98 -51.82
CA PRO A 25 21.07 -4.90 -52.67
C PRO A 25 20.66 -5.21 -54.12
N VAL A 26 20.88 -4.21 -54.97
CA VAL A 26 20.89 -4.30 -56.44
C VAL A 26 21.96 -5.31 -56.85
N ILE A 27 21.53 -6.41 -57.46
CA ILE A 27 22.40 -7.30 -58.22
C ILE A 27 22.85 -6.51 -59.45
N THR A 28 24.11 -6.12 -59.47
CA THR A 28 24.77 -5.52 -60.62
C THR A 28 25.22 -6.63 -61.57
N ASP A 29 24.68 -6.61 -62.78
CA ASP A 29 25.27 -7.25 -63.95
C ASP A 29 26.72 -6.77 -64.13
N PRO A 30 27.68 -7.67 -64.43
CA PRO A 30 28.92 -7.27 -65.07
C PRO A 30 28.81 -7.46 -66.58
N ALA A 31 28.51 -6.37 -67.29
CA ALA A 31 28.84 -6.24 -68.70
C ALA A 31 30.32 -5.85 -68.86
N ALA A 32 30.98 -6.53 -69.80
CA ALA A 32 32.06 -6.04 -70.65
C ALA A 32 33.30 -5.37 -70.01
N CYS A 33 34.43 -6.08 -70.08
CA CYS A 33 35.73 -5.47 -70.33
C CYS A 33 36.46 -6.30 -71.41
N THR A 34 36.55 -5.69 -72.58
CA THR A 34 37.47 -5.98 -73.68
C THR A 34 38.92 -5.82 -73.23
N VAL A 35 39.79 -6.76 -73.61
CA VAL A 35 41.21 -6.46 -73.82
C VAL A 35 41.70 -7.29 -75.02
N ASP A 36 42.24 -6.57 -76.00
CA ASP A 36 43.09 -7.02 -77.09
C ASP A 36 44.27 -7.89 -76.62
N GLU A 37 44.71 -8.84 -77.44
CA GLU A 37 46.06 -8.83 -78.04
C GLU A 37 46.35 -10.14 -78.79
N ALA A 38 46.51 -10.00 -80.11
CA ALA A 38 47.29 -10.92 -80.94
C ALA A 38 48.79 -10.76 -80.64
N PRO A 39 49.61 -11.79 -80.88
CA PRO A 39 50.47 -11.76 -82.08
C PRO A 39 50.46 -13.12 -82.81
N ALA A 40 50.36 -13.15 -84.14
CA ALA A 40 51.46 -12.99 -85.11
C ALA A 40 52.57 -14.05 -85.00
N GLY A 41 52.69 -14.86 -86.06
CA GLY A 41 53.71 -15.88 -86.32
C GLY A 41 53.09 -16.94 -87.24
N ALA A 42 52.99 -16.78 -88.57
CA ALA A 42 54.03 -16.44 -89.55
C ALA A 42 55.31 -17.26 -89.31
N GLY A 43 55.31 -18.49 -89.84
CA GLY A 43 56.44 -19.40 -89.90
C GLY A 43 56.38 -20.17 -91.22
N GLU A 44 57.32 -19.84 -92.08
CA GLU A 44 57.55 -20.24 -93.48
C GLU A 44 57.43 -21.73 -93.85
N PRO A 45 57.20 -21.99 -95.16
CA PRO A 45 57.37 -23.29 -95.80
C PRO A 45 58.84 -23.50 -96.21
N ALA A 46 59.43 -24.66 -95.90
CA ALA A 46 60.78 -25.00 -96.36
C ALA A 46 60.91 -26.50 -96.64
N ALA A 47 61.77 -26.81 -97.63
CA ALA A 47 62.08 -28.10 -98.27
C ALA A 47 61.01 -28.55 -99.30
N ALA A 48 61.11 -28.28 -100.60
CA ALA A 48 62.28 -28.31 -101.49
C ALA A 48 63.09 -29.61 -101.35
N ASP A 49 62.55 -30.70 -101.92
CA ASP A 49 63.31 -31.83 -102.45
C ASP A 49 62.80 -32.03 -103.89
N ASP A 50 63.37 -31.33 -104.86
CA ASP A 50 64.59 -31.66 -105.61
C ASP A 50 64.28 -32.58 -106.78
N ASP A 51 64.19 -31.93 -107.94
CA ASP A 51 64.23 -32.50 -109.26
C ASP A 51 65.40 -33.47 -109.39
N ARG A 52 65.11 -34.70 -109.79
CA ARG A 52 66.07 -35.46 -110.58
C ARG A 52 65.42 -36.15 -111.76
N ALA A 53 65.07 -35.30 -112.72
CA ALA A 53 65.13 -35.64 -114.13
C ALA A 53 66.45 -36.40 -114.41
N GLY A 54 66.33 -37.71 -114.63
CA GLY A 54 67.40 -38.57 -115.09
C GLY A 54 67.75 -38.23 -116.53
N ILE A 55 68.58 -37.21 -116.74
CA ILE A 55 69.31 -37.02 -117.98
C ILE A 55 70.26 -38.21 -118.11
N ALA A 56 69.93 -39.13 -119.02
CA ALA A 56 70.78 -40.26 -119.35
C ALA A 56 72.18 -39.77 -119.74
N ARG A 57 73.21 -40.28 -119.06
CA ARG A 57 74.60 -40.07 -119.44
C ARG A 57 74.82 -40.78 -120.78
N LEU A 58 75.43 -40.07 -121.75
CA LEU A 58 75.95 -40.66 -122.98
C LEU A 58 76.96 -41.76 -122.59
N GLY A 59 76.55 -43.04 -122.62
CA GLY A 59 77.45 -44.17 -122.39
C GLY A 59 76.90 -45.37 -121.58
N ASP A 60 75.69 -45.31 -121.02
CA ASP A 60 75.08 -46.50 -120.37
C ASP A 60 74.61 -47.53 -121.42
N PRO A 61 74.78 -48.85 -121.19
CA PRO A 61 74.34 -49.88 -122.13
C PRO A 61 72.82 -49.87 -122.17
N VAL A 62 72.27 -49.21 -123.18
CA VAL A 62 70.84 -49.28 -123.49
C VAL A 62 70.55 -50.74 -123.82
N ALA A 63 69.80 -51.41 -122.96
CA ALA A 63 69.32 -52.75 -123.27
C ALA A 63 68.41 -52.62 -124.50
N VAL A 64 68.86 -53.15 -125.63
CA VAL A 64 68.11 -53.13 -126.87
C VAL A 64 67.31 -54.43 -126.93
N TRP A 65 65.98 -54.33 -126.91
CA TRP A 65 65.10 -55.48 -127.07
C TRP A 65 64.47 -55.48 -128.46
N PRO A 66 64.31 -56.63 -129.12
CA PRO A 66 63.58 -56.68 -130.37
C PRO A 66 62.11 -56.28 -130.13
N CYS A 67 61.59 -55.39 -130.97
CA CYS A 67 60.20 -54.97 -131.00
C CYS A 67 59.32 -56.21 -131.12
N ALA A 68 58.34 -56.36 -130.23
CA ALA A 68 57.45 -57.52 -130.23
C ALA A 68 56.59 -57.62 -131.51
N GLY A 69 56.44 -56.52 -132.28
CA GLY A 69 55.70 -56.50 -133.54
C GLY A 69 56.54 -56.81 -134.79
N CYS A 70 57.74 -56.22 -134.91
CA CYS A 70 58.54 -56.27 -136.15
C CYS A 70 59.99 -56.75 -135.96
N GLY A 71 60.41 -57.04 -134.73
CA GLY A 71 61.77 -57.48 -134.40
C GLY A 71 62.84 -56.38 -134.41
N ARG A 72 62.52 -55.12 -134.75
CA ARG A 72 63.49 -54.02 -134.75
C ARG A 72 64.05 -53.73 -133.36
N PRO A 73 65.34 -53.37 -133.24
CA PRO A 73 65.93 -52.99 -131.96
C PRO A 73 65.24 -51.77 -131.34
N VAL A 74 64.61 -51.94 -130.17
CA VAL A 74 63.98 -50.86 -129.39
C VAL A 74 64.84 -50.54 -128.17
N PRO A 75 65.30 -49.28 -128.03
CA PRO A 75 66.05 -48.86 -126.85
C PRO A 75 65.15 -48.85 -125.60
N GLN A 76 65.54 -49.60 -124.55
CA GLN A 76 64.83 -49.58 -123.27
C GLN A 76 65.27 -48.37 -122.42
N PRO A 77 64.33 -47.70 -121.72
CA PRO A 77 64.68 -46.65 -120.77
C PRO A 77 65.45 -47.23 -119.58
N VAL A 78 66.55 -46.58 -119.20
CA VAL A 78 67.42 -47.04 -118.12
C VAL A 78 66.77 -46.69 -116.77
N ARG A 79 66.16 -47.71 -116.14
CA ARG A 79 65.58 -47.74 -114.78
C ARG A 79 64.25 -47.00 -114.57
N GLY A 80 63.24 -47.76 -114.12
CA GLY A 80 62.02 -47.26 -113.47
C GLY A 80 60.86 -46.83 -114.38
N ALA A 81 61.11 -46.57 -115.66
CA ALA A 81 60.05 -46.37 -116.65
C ALA A 81 59.56 -47.71 -117.24
N ARG A 82 58.29 -47.76 -117.68
CA ARG A 82 57.69 -48.96 -118.27
C ARG A 82 58.53 -49.47 -119.44
N THR A 83 58.78 -50.78 -119.49
CA THR A 83 59.48 -51.42 -120.60
C THR A 83 58.75 -51.13 -121.91
N VAL A 84 59.45 -50.53 -122.87
CA VAL A 84 58.90 -50.17 -124.17
C VAL A 84 58.94 -51.42 -125.06
N ARG A 85 57.80 -52.10 -125.22
CA ARG A 85 57.73 -53.39 -125.94
C ARG A 85 57.62 -53.24 -127.47
N PHE A 86 57.23 -52.07 -127.95
CA PHE A 86 57.02 -51.79 -129.38
C PHE A 86 57.87 -50.59 -129.82
N CYS A 87 58.38 -50.61 -131.05
CA CYS A 87 59.08 -49.45 -131.60
C CYS A 87 58.12 -48.27 -131.76
N GLN A 88 58.60 -47.06 -131.42
CA GLN A 88 57.82 -45.82 -131.57
C GLN A 88 57.83 -45.29 -133.02
N ASP A 89 58.56 -45.93 -133.93
CA ASP A 89 58.62 -45.57 -135.34
C ASP A 89 57.22 -45.67 -136.00
N GLY A 90 56.72 -44.55 -136.53
CA GLY A 90 55.44 -44.48 -137.26
C GLY A 90 54.19 -44.31 -136.38
N ASP A 91 54.22 -43.40 -135.41
CA ASP A 91 53.09 -43.07 -134.52
C ASP A 91 52.50 -44.28 -133.78
N GLY A 92 53.31 -45.26 -133.41
CA GLY A 92 52.83 -46.50 -132.77
C GLY A 92 52.18 -47.50 -133.74
N ALA A 93 52.49 -47.45 -135.05
CA ALA A 93 52.00 -48.40 -136.03
C ALA A 93 52.31 -49.87 -135.67
N CYS A 94 53.48 -50.16 -135.09
CA CYS A 94 53.80 -51.52 -134.63
C CYS A 94 52.96 -51.97 -133.42
N GLU A 95 52.65 -51.06 -132.50
CA GLU A 95 51.76 -51.35 -131.37
C GLU A 95 50.32 -51.59 -131.86
N ARG A 96 49.84 -50.75 -132.78
CA ARG A 96 48.54 -50.92 -133.44
C ARG A 96 48.47 -52.22 -134.24
N ALA A 97 49.47 -52.53 -135.07
CA ALA A 97 49.50 -53.76 -135.86
C ALA A 97 49.56 -55.01 -134.99
N ALA A 98 50.32 -54.98 -133.89
CA ALA A 98 50.33 -56.07 -132.91
C ALA A 98 49.00 -56.18 -132.16
N ARG A 99 48.35 -55.06 -131.82
CA ARG A 99 47.01 -55.03 -131.24
C ARG A 99 45.96 -55.60 -132.19
N GLU A 100 45.95 -55.17 -133.45
CA GLU A 100 45.05 -55.66 -134.49
C GLU A 100 45.29 -57.14 -134.81
N SER A 101 46.55 -57.61 -134.75
CA SER A 101 46.87 -59.04 -134.86
C SER A 101 46.38 -59.85 -133.66
N ARG A 102 46.38 -59.27 -132.45
CA ARG A 102 45.80 -59.89 -131.25
C ARG A 102 44.29 -59.91 -131.29
N GLU A 103 43.65 -58.82 -131.71
CA GLU A 103 42.19 -58.75 -131.92
C GLU A 103 41.75 -59.78 -132.97
N ARG A 104 42.47 -59.90 -134.10
CA ARG A 104 42.25 -60.98 -135.09
C ARG A 104 42.47 -62.38 -134.53
N ALA A 105 43.42 -62.57 -133.62
CA ALA A 105 43.66 -63.84 -132.96
C ALA A 105 42.56 -64.18 -131.93
N LEU A 106 42.03 -63.18 -131.21
CA LEU A 106 40.91 -63.31 -130.27
C LEU A 106 39.60 -63.66 -131.00
N ASP A 107 39.36 -63.07 -132.16
CA ASP A 107 38.18 -63.33 -133.00
C ASP A 107 38.30 -64.62 -133.83
N SER A 108 39.44 -65.33 -133.76
CA SER A 108 39.62 -66.60 -134.46
C SER A 108 38.90 -67.75 -133.73
N PRO A 109 37.95 -68.46 -134.38
CA PRO A 109 37.24 -69.56 -133.75
C PRO A 109 38.18 -70.75 -133.49
N GLY A 110 38.18 -71.26 -132.26
CA GLY A 110 38.92 -72.46 -131.86
C GLY A 110 40.03 -72.21 -130.82
N LEU A 111 40.99 -73.14 -130.74
CA LEU A 111 42.08 -73.13 -129.77
C LEU A 111 42.95 -71.86 -129.85
N THR A 112 43.08 -71.24 -131.01
CA THR A 112 43.88 -70.02 -131.21
C THR A 112 43.29 -68.81 -130.49
N GLY A 113 41.96 -68.62 -130.54
CA GLY A 113 41.27 -67.56 -129.79
C GLY A 113 41.27 -67.79 -128.28
N GLN A 114 41.15 -69.05 -127.83
CA GLN A 114 41.26 -69.39 -126.41
C GLN A 114 42.67 -69.12 -125.86
N VAL A 115 43.71 -69.42 -126.64
CA VAL A 115 45.10 -69.10 -126.30
C VAL A 115 45.30 -67.58 -126.27
N ALA A 116 44.79 -66.84 -127.25
CA ALA A 116 44.89 -65.38 -127.27
C ALA A 116 44.18 -64.72 -126.07
N TRP A 117 43.01 -65.22 -125.68
CA TRP A 117 42.29 -64.74 -124.49
C TRP A 117 43.02 -65.07 -123.19
N ALA A 118 43.61 -66.27 -123.10
CA ALA A 118 44.44 -66.66 -121.96
C ALA A 118 45.65 -65.71 -121.81
N TRP A 119 46.30 -65.32 -122.91
CA TRP A 119 47.39 -64.34 -122.88
C TRP A 119 46.92 -62.94 -122.43
N GLU A 120 45.75 -62.46 -122.85
CA GLU A 120 45.22 -61.18 -122.35
C GLU A 120 44.93 -61.22 -120.84
N MET A 121 44.39 -62.33 -120.34
CA MET A 121 44.18 -62.51 -118.91
C MET A 121 45.51 -62.49 -118.15
N VAL A 122 46.54 -63.13 -118.69
CA VAL A 122 47.90 -63.10 -118.13
C VAL A 122 48.43 -61.66 -118.09
N ASP A 123 48.31 -60.87 -119.17
CA ASP A 123 48.73 -59.46 -119.18
C ASP A 123 47.96 -58.60 -118.15
N ARG A 124 46.67 -58.85 -117.93
CA ARG A 124 45.89 -58.17 -116.88
C ARG A 124 46.34 -58.55 -115.49
N LEU A 125 46.63 -59.83 -115.26
CA LEU A 125 47.17 -60.34 -114.00
C LEU A 125 48.56 -59.78 -113.73
N GLU A 126 49.43 -59.74 -114.74
CA GLU A 126 50.74 -59.08 -114.67
C GLU A 126 50.60 -57.60 -114.33
N GLY A 127 49.71 -56.87 -115.01
CA GLY A 127 49.46 -55.46 -114.70
C GLY A 127 48.86 -55.22 -113.31
N ALA A 128 48.07 -56.16 -112.78
CA ALA A 128 47.59 -56.12 -111.40
C ALA A 128 48.70 -56.44 -110.40
N ALA A 129 49.54 -57.44 -110.69
CA ALA A 129 50.71 -57.80 -109.91
C ALA A 129 51.71 -56.63 -109.86
N ASP A 130 51.94 -55.91 -110.96
CA ASP A 130 52.81 -54.73 -111.01
C ASP A 130 52.26 -53.56 -110.19
N ARG A 131 50.93 -53.33 -110.19
CA ARG A 131 50.31 -52.30 -109.33
C ARG A 131 50.41 -52.68 -107.86
N LEU A 132 50.17 -53.94 -107.52
CA LEU A 132 50.31 -54.46 -106.16
C LEU A 132 51.77 -54.43 -105.70
N ALA A 133 52.71 -54.79 -106.57
CA ALA A 133 54.14 -54.70 -106.31
C ALA A 133 54.56 -53.23 -106.15
N GLY A 134 54.03 -52.31 -106.96
CA GLY A 134 54.26 -50.88 -106.84
C GLY A 134 53.72 -50.28 -105.54
N SER A 135 52.50 -50.64 -105.13
CA SER A 135 51.95 -50.20 -103.84
C SER A 135 52.69 -50.82 -102.66
N LEU A 136 53.05 -52.09 -102.75
CA LEU A 136 53.79 -52.80 -101.71
C LEU A 136 55.23 -52.30 -101.62
N MET A 137 55.89 -51.98 -102.74
CA MET A 137 57.19 -51.31 -102.75
C MET A 137 57.08 -49.88 -102.23
N ALA A 138 56.03 -49.12 -102.54
CA ALA A 138 55.84 -47.78 -101.98
C ALA A 138 55.64 -47.84 -100.46
N GLU A 139 54.83 -48.78 -99.96
CA GLU A 139 54.58 -48.96 -98.53
C GLU A 139 55.74 -49.58 -97.75
N LEU A 140 56.46 -50.55 -98.34
CA LEU A 140 57.63 -51.20 -97.73
C LEU A 140 58.94 -50.49 -98.03
N SER A 141 58.94 -49.48 -98.90
CA SER A 141 60.10 -48.60 -99.06
C SER A 141 60.42 -47.93 -97.73
N VAL A 142 61.69 -47.61 -97.54
CA VAL A 142 62.15 -46.87 -96.35
C VAL A 142 61.30 -45.61 -96.13
N ALA A 143 61.01 -44.85 -97.19
CA ALA A 143 60.16 -43.67 -97.13
C ALA A 143 58.70 -43.97 -96.69
N GLY A 144 58.11 -45.08 -97.16
CA GLY A 144 56.76 -45.51 -96.76
C GLY A 144 56.67 -45.93 -95.30
N VAL A 145 57.68 -46.64 -94.81
CA VAL A 145 57.80 -47.03 -93.39
C VAL A 145 58.04 -45.79 -92.53
N GLU A 146 58.93 -44.89 -92.93
CA GLU A 146 59.20 -43.64 -92.22
C GLU A 146 57.95 -42.77 -92.12
N ARG A 147 57.14 -42.70 -93.19
CA ARG A 147 55.83 -42.02 -93.15
C ARG A 147 54.89 -42.66 -92.14
N ARG A 148 54.73 -43.99 -92.14
CA ARG A 148 53.88 -44.69 -91.15
C ARG A 148 54.38 -44.49 -89.72
N VAL A 149 55.70 -44.49 -89.52
CA VAL A 149 56.31 -44.20 -88.22
C VAL A 149 56.08 -42.75 -87.82
N ALA A 150 56.15 -41.80 -88.76
CA ALA A 150 55.86 -40.39 -88.51
C ALA A 150 54.39 -40.18 -88.14
N ASP A 151 53.46 -40.81 -88.87
CA ASP A 151 52.02 -40.77 -88.59
C ASP A 151 51.73 -41.37 -87.21
N ALA A 152 52.29 -42.55 -86.89
CA ALA A 152 52.15 -43.17 -85.58
C ALA A 152 52.76 -42.31 -84.45
N ARG A 153 53.90 -41.64 -84.70
CA ARG A 153 54.49 -40.68 -83.75
C ARG A 153 53.63 -39.45 -83.57
N ALA A 154 53.01 -38.94 -84.63
CA ALA A 154 52.10 -37.81 -84.58
C ALA A 154 50.81 -38.15 -83.81
N GLU A 155 50.24 -39.33 -84.06
CA GLU A 155 49.10 -39.85 -83.30
C GLU A 155 49.45 -40.02 -81.81
N ALA A 156 50.59 -40.65 -81.51
CA ALA A 156 51.06 -40.81 -80.13
C ALA A 156 51.28 -39.46 -79.44
N ALA A 157 51.90 -38.49 -80.12
CA ALA A 157 52.07 -37.13 -79.60
C ALA A 157 50.70 -36.45 -79.36
N GLY A 158 49.73 -36.67 -80.25
CA GLY A 158 48.35 -36.21 -80.09
C GLY A 158 47.68 -36.79 -78.85
N GLN A 159 47.79 -38.10 -78.62
CA GLN A 159 47.24 -38.76 -77.43
C GLN A 159 47.90 -38.27 -76.14
N VAL A 160 49.23 -38.08 -76.13
CA VAL A 160 49.94 -37.50 -74.97
C VAL A 160 49.46 -36.07 -74.69
N ALA A 161 49.25 -35.26 -75.73
CA ALA A 161 48.74 -33.90 -75.57
C ALA A 161 47.29 -33.85 -75.06
N ILE A 162 46.46 -34.84 -75.40
CA ILE A 162 45.10 -34.99 -74.83
C ILE A 162 45.21 -35.39 -73.35
N ALA A 163 45.98 -36.43 -73.03
CA ALA A 163 46.15 -36.90 -71.66
C ALA A 163 46.73 -35.81 -70.72
N GLN A 164 47.66 -34.98 -71.21
CA GLN A 164 48.17 -33.84 -70.45
C GLN A 164 47.09 -32.79 -70.19
N ARG A 165 46.30 -32.44 -71.21
CA ARG A 165 45.18 -31.50 -71.06
C ARG A 165 44.12 -32.00 -70.09
N GLU A 166 43.79 -33.29 -70.14
CA GLU A 166 42.86 -33.93 -69.19
C GLU A 166 43.43 -33.93 -67.77
N ARG A 167 44.71 -34.29 -67.60
CA ARG A 167 45.38 -34.25 -66.29
C ARG A 167 45.35 -32.84 -65.70
N ASP A 168 45.69 -31.84 -66.49
CA ASP A 168 45.71 -30.44 -66.04
C ASP A 168 44.29 -29.93 -65.75
N ALA A 169 43.28 -30.38 -66.50
CA ALA A 169 41.88 -30.09 -66.21
C ALA A 169 41.44 -30.73 -64.88
N SER A 170 41.77 -32.00 -64.64
CA SER A 170 41.50 -32.68 -63.37
C SER A 170 42.23 -32.06 -62.19
N GLN A 171 43.47 -31.61 -62.37
CA GLN A 171 44.23 -30.89 -61.34
C GLN A 171 43.55 -29.58 -60.96
N ARG A 172 43.13 -28.76 -61.95
CA ARG A 172 42.38 -27.52 -61.69
C ARG A 172 41.04 -27.80 -61.00
N GLN A 173 40.31 -28.83 -61.42
CA GLN A 173 39.05 -29.22 -60.76
C GLN A 173 39.27 -29.65 -59.31
N ALA A 174 40.33 -30.43 -59.04
CA ALA A 174 40.68 -30.82 -57.68
C ALA A 174 41.03 -29.59 -56.82
N GLU A 175 41.85 -28.66 -57.34
CA GLU A 175 42.19 -27.42 -56.63
C GLU A 175 40.96 -26.57 -56.32
N LEU A 176 40.01 -26.44 -57.26
CA LEU A 176 38.75 -25.73 -57.03
C LEU A 176 37.93 -26.42 -55.92
N ALA A 177 37.78 -27.75 -55.97
CA ALA A 177 37.09 -28.50 -54.93
C ALA A 177 37.77 -28.35 -53.55
N TRP A 178 39.10 -28.32 -53.49
CA TRP A 178 39.84 -28.04 -52.25
C TRP A 178 39.59 -26.63 -51.73
N ARG A 179 39.56 -25.62 -52.61
CA ARG A 179 39.26 -24.22 -52.22
C ARG A 179 37.82 -24.08 -51.72
N GLU A 180 36.86 -24.72 -52.38
CA GLU A 180 35.45 -24.70 -51.97
C GLU A 180 35.24 -25.38 -50.62
N THR A 181 35.86 -26.54 -50.40
CA THR A 181 35.78 -27.24 -49.10
C THR A 181 36.48 -26.47 -47.99
N ALA A 182 37.63 -25.83 -48.28
CA ALA A 182 38.29 -24.94 -47.32
C ALA A 182 37.42 -23.73 -46.97
N ALA A 183 36.79 -23.09 -47.95
CA ALA A 183 35.87 -21.97 -47.73
C ALA A 183 34.60 -22.40 -46.98
N ALA A 184 34.07 -23.60 -47.24
CA ALA A 184 32.95 -24.15 -46.51
C ALA A 184 33.29 -24.42 -45.03
N ARG A 185 34.48 -24.98 -44.75
CA ARG A 185 34.97 -25.20 -43.37
C ARG A 185 35.17 -23.87 -42.64
N ALA A 186 35.78 -22.88 -43.28
CA ALA A 186 35.96 -21.56 -42.67
C ALA A 186 34.62 -20.88 -42.32
N ARG A 187 33.59 -21.03 -43.17
CA ARG A 187 32.24 -20.55 -42.88
C ARG A 187 31.58 -21.31 -41.72
N ALA A 188 31.76 -22.63 -41.65
CA ALA A 188 31.25 -23.43 -40.53
C ALA A 188 31.91 -23.03 -39.20
N GLU A 189 33.24 -22.89 -39.17
CA GLU A 189 33.98 -22.43 -37.98
C GLU A 189 33.62 -21.00 -37.56
N ALA A 190 33.34 -20.11 -38.52
CA ALA A 190 32.82 -18.78 -38.22
C ALA A 190 31.43 -18.85 -37.57
N ALA A 191 30.51 -19.63 -38.15
CA ALA A 191 29.16 -19.81 -37.61
C ALA A 191 29.17 -20.46 -36.21
N GLU A 192 30.06 -21.42 -35.96
CA GLU A 192 30.23 -22.02 -34.63
C GLU A 192 30.74 -21.02 -33.60
N ARG A 193 31.69 -20.16 -33.97
CA ARG A 193 32.18 -19.07 -33.09
C ARG A 193 31.10 -18.05 -32.79
N GLU A 194 30.31 -17.65 -33.78
CA GLU A 194 29.17 -16.75 -33.59
C GLU A 194 28.11 -17.38 -32.67
N ALA A 195 27.78 -18.67 -32.88
CA ALA A 195 26.84 -19.39 -32.02
C ALA A 195 27.38 -19.59 -30.60
N ALA A 196 28.69 -19.77 -30.42
CA ALA A 196 29.31 -19.82 -29.10
C ALA A 196 29.26 -18.45 -28.40
N ALA A 197 29.57 -17.36 -29.12
CA ALA A 197 29.48 -16.00 -28.59
C ALA A 197 28.04 -15.63 -28.20
N ALA A 198 27.06 -15.98 -29.03
CA ALA A 198 25.64 -15.75 -28.73
C ALA A 198 25.17 -16.51 -27.49
N ARG A 199 25.65 -17.75 -27.29
CA ARG A 199 25.35 -18.54 -26.07
C ARG A 199 25.98 -17.92 -24.82
N ALA A 200 27.24 -17.49 -24.89
CA ALA A 200 27.91 -16.82 -23.78
C ALA A 200 27.21 -15.51 -23.39
N GLU A 201 26.76 -14.73 -24.37
CA GLU A 201 25.97 -13.51 -24.14
C GLU A 201 24.63 -13.82 -23.47
N ALA A 202 23.92 -14.84 -23.95
CA ALA A 202 22.65 -15.27 -23.36
C ALA A 202 22.81 -15.76 -21.91
N GLU A 203 23.89 -16.49 -21.60
CA GLU A 203 24.24 -16.90 -20.24
C GLU A 203 24.53 -15.71 -19.33
N ARG A 204 25.26 -14.70 -19.83
CA ARG A 204 25.51 -13.46 -19.09
C ARG A 204 24.22 -12.73 -18.75
N LEU A 205 23.35 -12.49 -19.74
CA LEU A 205 22.07 -11.81 -19.55
C LEU A 205 21.13 -12.61 -18.63
N ALA A 206 21.17 -13.94 -18.70
CA ALA A 206 20.43 -14.79 -17.76
C ALA A 206 20.97 -14.63 -16.32
N GLY A 207 22.28 -14.59 -16.14
CA GLY A 207 22.93 -14.31 -14.86
C GLY A 207 22.54 -12.95 -14.29
N GLU A 208 22.58 -11.89 -15.09
CA GLU A 208 22.17 -10.53 -14.72
C GLU A 208 20.68 -10.44 -14.34
N ARG A 209 19.81 -11.16 -15.06
CA ARG A 209 18.39 -11.25 -14.72
C ARG A 209 18.19 -11.96 -13.39
N ASP A 210 18.94 -13.02 -13.13
CA ASP A 210 18.80 -13.81 -11.91
C ASP A 210 19.40 -13.07 -10.69
N THR A 211 20.47 -12.27 -10.86
CA THR A 211 20.92 -11.33 -9.82
C THR A 211 19.86 -10.26 -9.55
N ALA A 212 19.31 -9.62 -10.59
CA ALA A 212 18.26 -8.62 -10.42
C ALA A 212 17.00 -9.18 -9.74
N ARG A 213 16.64 -10.44 -10.01
CA ARG A 213 15.53 -11.13 -9.34
C ARG A 213 15.80 -11.37 -7.85
N ARG A 214 17.04 -11.70 -7.47
CA ARG A 214 17.43 -11.86 -6.07
C ARG A 214 17.39 -10.53 -5.33
N GLU A 215 17.98 -9.49 -5.90
CA GLU A 215 17.93 -8.13 -5.34
C GLU A 215 16.49 -7.64 -5.18
N ALA A 216 15.63 -7.89 -6.17
CA ALA A 216 14.21 -7.55 -6.09
C ALA A 216 13.44 -8.35 -5.02
N ALA A 217 13.83 -9.61 -4.77
CA ALA A 217 13.25 -10.43 -3.71
C ALA A 217 13.71 -9.93 -2.33
N GLU A 218 15.01 -9.68 -2.15
CA GLU A 218 15.57 -9.11 -0.92
C GLU A 218 14.94 -7.76 -0.58
N ALA A 219 14.79 -6.86 -1.57
CA ALA A 219 14.12 -5.58 -1.37
C ALA A 219 12.64 -5.71 -0.96
N ARG A 220 11.94 -6.75 -1.44
CA ARG A 220 10.57 -7.06 -1.01
C ARG A 220 10.53 -7.56 0.42
N ASP A 221 11.42 -8.49 0.77
CA ASP A 221 11.52 -9.02 2.14
C ASP A 221 11.88 -7.90 3.13
N GLU A 222 12.75 -6.97 2.76
CA GLU A 222 13.06 -5.77 3.55
C GLU A 222 11.85 -4.84 3.71
N ALA A 223 11.09 -4.61 2.64
CA ALA A 223 9.88 -3.77 2.68
C ALA A 223 8.76 -4.40 3.54
N ASP A 224 8.58 -5.72 3.44
CA ASP A 224 7.66 -6.50 4.27
C ASP A 224 8.09 -6.49 5.73
N GLY A 225 9.40 -6.64 6.00
CA GLY A 225 10.00 -6.50 7.33
C GLY A 225 9.79 -5.11 7.93
N ALA A 226 10.00 -4.04 7.15
CA ALA A 226 9.76 -2.67 7.58
C ALA A 226 8.27 -2.41 7.88
N SER A 227 7.37 -2.99 7.07
CA SER A 227 5.92 -2.88 7.27
C SER A 227 5.46 -3.62 8.54
N ALA A 228 6.00 -4.82 8.77
CA ALA A 228 5.76 -5.57 10.01
C ALA A 228 6.27 -4.83 11.25
N ALA A 229 7.45 -4.20 11.16
CA ALA A 229 8.01 -3.38 12.23
C ALA A 229 7.14 -2.15 12.54
N ARG A 230 6.59 -1.49 11.52
CA ARG A 230 5.64 -0.36 11.70
C ARG A 230 4.36 -0.81 12.42
N LEU A 231 3.74 -1.91 11.98
CA LEU A 231 2.55 -2.45 12.62
C LEU A 231 2.82 -2.89 14.08
N ALA A 232 4.00 -3.44 14.37
CA ALA A 232 4.40 -3.78 15.72
C ALA A 232 4.56 -2.52 16.61
N ALA A 233 5.17 -1.46 16.08
CA ALA A 233 5.30 -0.19 16.77
C ALA A 233 3.94 0.49 17.02
N GLU A 234 3.01 0.44 16.07
CA GLU A 234 1.64 0.93 16.23
C GLU A 234 0.89 0.18 17.34
N ARG A 235 0.96 -1.16 17.35
CA ARG A 235 0.37 -1.97 18.43
C ARG A 235 0.94 -1.64 19.80
N GLU A 236 2.23 -1.34 19.89
CA GLU A 236 2.83 -0.92 21.15
C GLU A 236 2.34 0.46 21.59
N ARG A 237 2.19 1.41 20.64
CA ARG A 237 1.56 2.70 20.93
C ARG A 237 0.13 2.53 21.45
N ASP A 238 -0.65 1.64 20.85
CA ASP A 238 -2.02 1.36 21.30
C ASP A 238 -2.05 0.78 22.72
N ARG A 239 -1.11 -0.11 23.05
CA ARG A 239 -0.97 -0.64 24.43
C ARG A 239 -0.59 0.45 25.43
N VAL A 240 0.34 1.34 25.06
CA VAL A 240 0.71 2.48 25.90
C VAL A 240 -0.48 3.41 26.09
N ALA A 241 -1.20 3.76 25.02
CA ALA A 241 -2.40 4.59 25.09
C ALA A 241 -3.50 3.95 25.97
N SER A 242 -3.69 2.62 25.89
CA SER A 242 -4.62 1.90 26.76
C SER A 242 -4.21 2.00 28.24
N ARG A 243 -2.92 1.81 28.55
CA ARG A 243 -2.38 1.95 29.92
C ARG A 243 -2.51 3.38 30.44
N GLU A 244 -2.24 4.38 29.60
CA GLU A 244 -2.44 5.78 29.94
C GLU A 244 -3.92 6.06 30.25
N GLY A 245 -4.84 5.53 29.44
CA GLY A 245 -6.28 5.62 29.69
C GLY A 245 -6.70 5.00 31.04
N GLU A 246 -6.19 3.81 31.36
CA GLU A 246 -6.43 3.15 32.66
C GLU A 246 -5.88 3.97 33.84
N LEU A 247 -4.66 4.52 33.70
CA LEU A 247 -4.06 5.37 34.74
C LEU A 247 -4.85 6.66 34.94
N LEU A 248 -5.30 7.32 33.86
CA LEU A 248 -6.15 8.51 33.96
C LEU A 248 -7.50 8.19 34.62
N ALA A 249 -8.12 7.07 34.28
CA ALA A 249 -9.35 6.62 34.93
C ALA A 249 -9.13 6.34 36.43
N SER A 250 -8.00 5.72 36.80
CA SER A 250 -7.64 5.48 38.20
C SER A 250 -7.39 6.78 38.98
N LEU A 251 -6.76 7.78 38.35
CA LEU A 251 -6.54 9.10 38.94
C LEU A 251 -7.84 9.87 39.14
N GLU A 252 -8.75 9.83 38.18
CA GLU A 252 -10.07 10.47 38.31
C GLU A 252 -10.92 9.76 39.39
N SER A 253 -10.84 8.42 39.48
CA SER A 253 -11.45 7.66 40.58
C SER A 253 -10.91 8.11 41.93
N ALA A 254 -9.58 8.15 42.11
CA ALA A 254 -8.95 8.60 43.35
C ALA A 254 -9.30 10.06 43.68
N ARG A 255 -9.41 10.93 42.68
CA ARG A 255 -9.86 12.32 42.86
C ARG A 255 -11.31 12.37 43.35
N SER A 256 -12.20 11.56 42.78
CA SER A 256 -13.60 11.49 43.21
C SER A 256 -13.73 10.98 44.65
N GLU A 257 -12.92 9.99 45.04
CA GLU A 257 -12.84 9.49 46.42
C GLU A 257 -12.33 10.55 47.39
N LEU A 258 -11.29 11.31 47.02
CA LEU A 258 -10.80 12.42 47.81
C LEU A 258 -11.86 13.51 47.99
N VAL A 259 -12.59 13.88 46.94
CA VAL A 259 -13.70 14.85 47.04
C VAL A 259 -14.80 14.33 47.96
N ALA A 260 -15.16 13.04 47.86
CA ALA A 260 -16.15 12.42 48.74
C ALA A 260 -15.67 12.36 50.21
N LEU A 261 -14.38 12.10 50.44
CA LEU A 261 -13.76 12.17 51.76
C LEU A 261 -13.79 13.60 52.33
N HIS A 262 -13.44 14.61 51.54
CA HIS A 262 -13.52 16.01 51.95
C HIS A 262 -14.96 16.41 52.28
N GLY A 263 -15.94 15.96 51.49
CA GLY A 263 -17.37 16.16 51.79
C GLY A 263 -17.75 15.57 53.15
N ARG A 264 -17.37 14.32 53.42
CA ARG A 264 -17.62 13.67 54.73
C ARG A 264 -16.91 14.36 55.88
N VAL A 265 -15.69 14.86 55.68
CA VAL A 265 -14.96 15.63 56.70
C VAL A 265 -15.67 16.95 56.98
N ALA A 266 -16.10 17.69 55.95
CA ALA A 266 -16.85 18.93 56.12
C ALA A 266 -18.21 18.69 56.82
N GLU A 267 -18.92 17.62 56.47
CA GLU A 267 -20.14 17.20 57.18
C GLU A 267 -19.86 16.88 58.66
N ALA A 268 -18.80 16.12 58.96
CA ALA A 268 -18.40 15.82 60.33
C ALA A 268 -18.02 17.09 61.11
N GLU A 269 -17.30 18.04 60.49
CA GLU A 269 -16.96 19.33 61.09
C GLU A 269 -18.21 20.15 61.41
N THR A 270 -19.18 20.23 60.49
CA THR A 270 -20.44 20.94 60.75
C THR A 270 -21.27 20.29 61.85
N LEU A 271 -21.28 18.95 61.93
CA LEU A 271 -21.91 18.22 63.04
C LEU A 271 -21.21 18.51 64.37
N LEU A 272 -19.87 18.51 64.41
CA LEU A 272 -19.10 18.85 65.61
C LEU A 272 -19.35 20.30 66.04
N GLU A 273 -19.42 21.24 65.10
CA GLU A 273 -19.74 22.64 65.42
C GLU A 273 -21.17 22.77 65.93
N GLY A 274 -22.13 22.06 65.35
CA GLY A 274 -23.48 21.94 65.88
C GLY A 274 -23.51 21.42 67.32
N ARG A 275 -22.76 20.35 67.61
CA ARG A 275 -22.62 19.80 68.98
C ARG A 275 -21.99 20.80 69.95
N ARG A 276 -21.01 21.60 69.51
CA ARG A 276 -20.42 22.67 70.33
C ARG A 276 -21.45 23.73 70.68
N VAL A 277 -22.23 24.20 69.69
CA VAL A 277 -23.31 25.18 69.93
C VAL A 277 -24.37 24.61 70.88
N GLU A 278 -24.78 23.35 70.70
CA GLU A 278 -25.69 22.66 71.63
C GLU A 278 -25.12 22.58 73.05
N SER A 279 -23.85 22.20 73.20
CA SER A 279 -23.19 22.12 74.50
C SER A 279 -23.09 23.48 75.19
N ALA A 280 -22.74 24.54 74.45
CA ALA A 280 -22.68 25.90 74.98
C ALA A 280 -24.07 26.44 75.35
N ALA A 281 -25.12 26.05 74.62
CA ALA A 281 -26.50 26.38 74.97
C ALA A 281 -26.95 25.62 76.23
N ALA A 282 -26.57 24.35 76.37
CA ALA A 282 -26.85 23.55 77.57
C ALA A 282 -26.11 24.10 78.80
N GLU A 283 -24.86 24.54 78.66
CA GLU A 283 -24.10 25.21 79.72
C GLU A 283 -24.78 26.50 80.19
N ARG A 284 -25.21 27.36 79.24
CA ARG A 284 -25.97 28.57 79.55
C ARG A 284 -27.29 28.26 80.26
N ALA A 285 -28.05 27.29 79.76
CA ALA A 285 -29.30 26.86 80.42
C ALA A 285 -29.04 26.32 81.84
N ALA A 286 -27.96 25.58 82.05
CA ALA A 286 -27.56 25.10 83.38
C ALA A 286 -27.12 26.25 84.32
N GLU A 287 -26.49 27.30 83.78
CA GLU A 287 -26.12 28.49 84.54
C GLU A 287 -27.35 29.36 84.89
N ASP A 288 -28.29 29.53 83.95
CA ASP A 288 -29.57 30.19 84.17
C ASP A 288 -30.38 29.47 85.26
N LEU A 289 -30.45 28.13 85.20
CA LEU A 289 -31.08 27.32 86.26
C LEU A 289 -30.37 27.50 87.60
N ARG A 290 -29.03 27.52 87.63
CA ARG A 290 -28.27 27.81 88.87
C ARG A 290 -28.52 29.23 89.39
N SER A 291 -28.71 30.22 88.52
CA SER A 291 -29.08 31.58 88.92
C SER A 291 -30.50 31.62 89.47
N ALA A 292 -31.46 30.99 88.79
CA ALA A 292 -32.84 30.89 89.24
C ALA A 292 -32.97 30.17 90.58
N VAL A 293 -32.18 29.12 90.83
CA VAL A 293 -32.09 28.45 92.14
C VAL A 293 -31.56 29.40 93.19
N ARG A 294 -30.47 30.13 92.94
CA ARG A 294 -29.94 31.14 93.87
C ARG A 294 -30.96 32.25 94.18
N ASP A 295 -31.69 32.73 93.18
CA ASP A 295 -32.75 33.73 93.36
C ASP A 295 -33.94 33.15 94.15
N ALA A 296 -34.30 31.89 93.92
CA ALA A 296 -35.35 31.21 94.68
C ALA A 296 -34.92 30.99 96.14
N GLU A 297 -33.66 30.62 96.39
CA GLU A 297 -33.08 30.53 97.73
C GLU A 297 -33.04 31.89 98.43
N ALA A 298 -32.66 32.96 97.72
CA ALA A 298 -32.68 34.32 98.23
C ALA A 298 -34.11 34.78 98.57
N LYS A 299 -35.08 34.54 97.68
CA LYS A 299 -36.51 34.80 97.94
C LYS A 299 -37.02 33.99 99.13
N ARG A 300 -36.61 32.73 99.27
CA ARG A 300 -36.93 31.90 100.43
C ARG A 300 -36.32 32.47 101.71
N GLY A 301 -35.07 32.91 101.65
CA GLY A 301 -34.38 33.61 102.74
C GLY A 301 -35.12 34.87 103.18
N GLN A 302 -35.55 35.70 102.22
CA GLN A 302 -36.35 36.89 102.46
C GLN A 302 -37.70 36.53 103.11
N ALA A 303 -38.41 35.54 102.57
CA ALA A 303 -39.70 35.12 103.13
C ALA A 303 -39.57 34.58 104.57
N VAL A 304 -38.47 33.90 104.90
CA VAL A 304 -38.18 33.47 106.28
C VAL A 304 -37.91 34.67 107.17
N ALA A 305 -37.10 35.64 106.72
CA ALA A 305 -36.83 36.87 107.46
C ALA A 305 -38.11 37.69 107.71
N ASP A 306 -38.97 37.83 106.70
CA ASP A 306 -40.27 38.50 106.80
C ASP A 306 -41.19 37.77 107.79
N ARG A 307 -41.25 36.43 107.74
CA ARG A 307 -42.00 35.62 108.70
C ARG A 307 -41.49 35.84 110.13
N ASP A 308 -40.18 35.86 110.33
CA ASP A 308 -39.57 36.06 111.64
C ASP A 308 -39.81 37.49 112.14
N GLN A 309 -39.79 38.49 111.25
CA GLN A 309 -40.18 39.87 111.56
C GLN A 309 -41.66 39.97 111.97
N ILE A 310 -42.57 39.31 111.25
CA ILE A 310 -43.99 39.25 111.59
C ILE A 310 -44.18 38.54 112.94
N GLN A 311 -43.47 37.44 113.20
CA GLN A 311 -43.51 36.76 114.49
C GLN A 311 -42.98 37.64 115.63
N ALA A 312 -41.90 38.39 115.40
CA ALA A 312 -41.37 39.34 116.38
C ALA A 312 -42.37 40.46 116.70
N ARG A 313 -42.99 41.05 115.65
CA ARG A 313 -44.10 42.01 115.81
C ARG A 313 -45.29 41.39 116.52
N GLY A 314 -45.62 40.14 116.21
CA GLY A 314 -46.65 39.35 116.89
C GLY A 314 -46.39 39.25 118.39
N ARG A 315 -45.17 38.84 118.79
CA ARG A 315 -44.75 38.78 120.21
C ARG A 315 -44.73 40.14 120.89
N GLU A 316 -44.43 41.22 120.17
CA GLU A 316 -44.50 42.58 120.70
C GLU A 316 -45.94 43.02 120.93
N LEU A 317 -46.84 42.74 119.99
CA LEU A 317 -48.28 42.95 120.15
C LEU A 317 -48.85 42.11 121.29
N GLU A 318 -48.45 40.84 121.43
CA GLU A 318 -48.82 39.98 122.56
C GLU A 318 -48.37 40.57 123.90
N ARG A 319 -47.13 41.07 123.99
CA ARG A 319 -46.63 41.77 125.17
C ARG A 319 -47.44 43.02 125.48
N HIS A 320 -47.76 43.84 124.48
CA HIS A 320 -48.62 45.01 124.64
C HIS A 320 -50.03 44.63 125.10
N ASN A 321 -50.61 43.57 124.53
CA ASN A 321 -51.95 43.10 124.88
C ASN A 321 -51.98 42.53 126.30
N TRP A 322 -50.91 41.84 126.71
CA TRP A 322 -50.72 41.39 128.09
C TRP A 322 -50.60 42.58 129.05
N GLN A 323 -49.82 43.60 128.71
CA GLN A 323 -49.72 44.84 129.50
C GLN A 323 -51.08 45.56 129.61
N LEU A 324 -51.84 45.67 128.51
CA LEU A 324 -53.18 46.25 128.51
C LEU A 324 -54.17 45.43 129.33
N THR A 325 -54.10 44.09 129.25
CA THR A 325 -54.95 43.19 130.05
C THR A 325 -54.62 43.35 131.53
N ARG A 326 -53.34 43.39 131.89
CA ARG A 326 -52.89 43.66 133.26
C ARG A 326 -53.33 45.04 133.74
N ALA A 327 -53.19 46.09 132.92
CA ALA A 327 -53.66 47.42 133.25
C ALA A 327 -55.20 47.45 133.42
N ALA A 328 -55.95 46.70 132.61
CA ALA A 328 -57.40 46.56 132.76
C ALA A 328 -57.77 45.79 134.05
N GLU A 329 -56.99 44.79 134.44
CA GLU A 329 -57.15 44.09 135.72
C GLU A 329 -56.81 44.97 136.91
N GLU A 330 -55.73 45.75 136.84
CA GLU A 330 -55.35 46.76 137.84
C GLU A 330 -56.42 47.84 137.97
N LEU A 331 -56.96 48.35 136.85
CA LEU A 331 -58.10 49.27 136.84
C LEU A 331 -59.37 48.63 137.42
N ARG A 332 -59.68 47.37 137.10
CA ARG A 332 -60.81 46.64 137.71
C ARG A 332 -60.60 46.39 139.20
N ALA A 333 -59.37 46.17 139.65
CA ALA A 333 -59.02 46.02 141.06
C ALA A 333 -59.14 47.36 141.78
N ALA A 334 -58.68 48.46 141.18
CA ALA A 334 -58.84 49.82 141.69
C ALA A 334 -60.31 50.22 141.78
N VAL A 335 -61.12 49.92 140.75
CA VAL A 335 -62.57 50.13 140.81
C VAL A 335 -63.20 49.31 141.93
N ARG A 336 -62.80 48.04 142.12
CA ARG A 336 -63.26 47.19 143.23
C ARG A 336 -62.85 47.72 144.60
N ALA A 337 -61.63 48.24 144.73
CA ALA A 337 -61.14 48.87 145.94
C ALA A 337 -61.93 50.16 146.25
N LEU A 338 -62.13 51.03 145.25
CA LEU A 338 -62.95 52.24 145.39
C LEU A 338 -64.42 51.91 145.70
N THR A 339 -64.97 50.81 145.18
CA THR A 339 -66.31 50.36 145.57
C THR A 339 -66.34 49.84 147.00
N ALA A 340 -65.32 49.08 147.43
CA ALA A 340 -65.19 48.65 148.81
C ALA A 340 -65.02 49.84 149.77
N GLU A 341 -64.24 50.86 149.40
CA GLU A 341 -64.09 52.11 150.16
C GLU A 341 -65.40 52.89 150.22
N ARG A 342 -66.12 53.00 149.10
CA ARG A 342 -67.45 53.61 149.06
C ARG A 342 -68.45 52.86 149.94
N ASP A 343 -68.44 51.53 149.90
CA ASP A 343 -69.37 50.71 150.67
C ASP A 343 -68.99 50.69 152.16
N ALA A 344 -67.69 50.79 152.49
CA ALA A 344 -67.22 51.05 153.85
C ALA A 344 -67.64 52.44 154.34
N ALA A 345 -67.51 53.48 153.50
CA ALA A 345 -67.98 54.83 153.80
C ALA A 345 -69.51 54.89 153.96
N ARG A 346 -70.26 54.10 153.18
CA ARG A 346 -71.72 53.93 153.36
C ARG A 346 -72.05 53.19 154.65
N ALA A 347 -71.31 52.14 154.99
CA ALA A 347 -71.47 51.46 156.28
C ALA A 347 -71.14 52.39 157.47
N GLU A 348 -70.15 53.27 157.32
CA GLU A 348 -69.81 54.32 158.28
C GLU A 348 -70.94 55.36 158.39
N ALA A 349 -71.49 55.81 157.25
CA ALA A 349 -72.62 56.72 157.19
C ALA A 349 -73.91 56.11 157.78
N ASP A 350 -74.15 54.81 157.59
CA ASP A 350 -75.28 54.10 158.17
C ASP A 350 -75.09 53.84 159.67
N ARG A 351 -73.85 53.66 160.14
CA ARG A 351 -73.51 53.65 161.57
C ARG A 351 -73.76 55.03 162.20
N ALA A 352 -73.41 56.11 161.51
CA ALA A 352 -73.70 57.47 161.95
C ALA A 352 -75.21 57.75 161.95
N ARG A 353 -75.96 57.32 160.92
CA ARG A 353 -77.43 57.41 160.89
C ARG A 353 -78.08 56.66 162.03
N ARG A 354 -77.69 55.41 162.29
CA ARG A 354 -78.21 54.64 163.43
C ARG A 354 -77.96 55.31 164.79
N ARG A 355 -76.85 56.04 164.95
CA ARG A 355 -76.57 56.83 166.18
C ARG A 355 -77.44 58.07 166.29
N VAL A 356 -77.78 58.70 165.17
CA VAL A 356 -78.71 59.84 165.11
C VAL A 356 -80.15 59.37 165.34
N ASP A 357 -80.57 58.25 164.73
CA ASP A 357 -81.91 57.67 164.92
C ASP A 357 -82.14 57.21 166.37
N ALA A 358 -81.10 56.70 167.04
CA ALA A 358 -81.15 56.34 168.47
C ALA A 358 -81.32 57.56 169.40
N LEU A 359 -80.91 58.76 168.99
CA LEU A 359 -81.08 60.01 169.74
C LEU A 359 -82.40 60.72 169.43
N THR A 360 -83.10 60.33 168.36
CA THR A 360 -84.27 61.07 167.85
C THR A 360 -85.59 60.32 168.06
N ALA A 361 -85.58 59.10 168.63
CA ALA A 361 -86.77 58.26 168.82
C ALA A 361 -87.53 58.40 170.17
N LEU A 362 -87.27 59.45 170.98
CA LEU A 362 -88.00 59.77 172.21
C LEU A 362 -88.95 60.99 172.11
N THR A 363 -89.11 61.58 170.92
CA THR A 363 -89.97 62.74 170.68
C THR A 363 -90.65 62.64 169.32
N ASP A 364 -91.98 62.48 169.38
CA ASP A 364 -92.99 62.62 168.32
C ASP A 364 -92.94 61.55 167.19
N GLY A 365 -94.04 60.96 166.73
CA GLY A 365 -95.40 61.47 166.65
C GLY A 365 -95.82 61.54 165.18
N GLN A 366 -96.59 60.53 164.74
CA GLN A 366 -97.76 60.68 163.87
C GLN A 366 -97.61 61.04 162.35
N ASP A 367 -98.25 60.18 161.54
CA ASP A 367 -99.03 60.44 160.32
C ASP A 367 -98.43 60.76 158.92
N THR A 368 -98.87 59.91 157.98
CA THR A 368 -99.39 60.20 156.61
C THR A 368 -98.45 60.48 155.43
N GLY A 369 -98.58 59.63 154.40
CA GLY A 369 -99.03 60.11 153.08
C GLY A 369 -98.00 60.31 151.93
N PRO A 370 -98.46 60.42 150.66
CA PRO A 370 -97.84 59.75 149.50
C PRO A 370 -97.51 60.67 148.26
N ARG A 371 -96.86 60.05 147.23
CA ARG A 371 -96.86 60.44 145.78
C ARG A 371 -96.08 61.73 145.37
N PRO A 372 -95.92 62.11 144.08
CA PRO A 372 -95.49 61.36 142.87
C PRO A 372 -94.65 62.22 141.85
N VAL A 373 -94.39 61.66 140.64
CA VAL A 373 -94.43 62.31 139.30
C VAL A 373 -93.50 63.50 139.01
N ALA A 374 -92.55 63.31 138.08
CA ALA A 374 -92.67 63.72 136.67
C ALA A 374 -91.31 63.64 135.96
N ASP A 375 -91.32 63.13 134.72
CA ASP A 375 -90.80 63.74 133.48
C ASP A 375 -89.94 65.02 133.57
N PRO A 376 -89.06 65.33 132.58
CA PRO A 376 -89.37 65.26 131.14
C PRO A 376 -88.24 64.74 130.20
N GLU A 377 -88.65 64.14 129.07
CA GLU A 377 -88.45 64.62 127.66
C GLU A 377 -87.12 65.34 127.21
N PRO A 378 -86.84 65.54 125.90
CA PRO A 378 -87.01 64.67 124.72
C PRO A 378 -85.99 64.92 123.54
N ARG A 379 -86.33 64.37 122.34
CA ARG A 379 -86.11 64.89 120.94
C ARG A 379 -84.66 64.85 120.36
N THR A 380 -84.35 64.68 119.07
CA THR A 380 -85.02 64.44 117.76
C THR A 380 -83.93 64.30 116.68
N GLY A 381 -84.26 63.72 115.51
CA GLY A 381 -83.71 64.11 114.19
C GLY A 381 -82.81 63.07 113.52
N LEU A 382 -83.25 62.29 112.52
CA LEU A 382 -83.50 62.58 111.09
C LEU A 382 -82.24 62.51 110.18
N HIS A 383 -82.33 61.59 109.21
CA HIS A 383 -81.57 61.30 107.96
C HIS A 383 -81.10 62.53 107.12
N PRO A 384 -80.16 62.45 106.12
CA PRO A 384 -80.27 61.63 104.90
C PRO A 384 -78.94 61.20 104.16
N LEU A 385 -79.17 60.70 102.94
CA LEU A 385 -78.41 59.97 101.90
C LEU A 385 -77.37 60.81 101.05
N PRO A 386 -76.70 60.24 100.00
CA PRO A 386 -75.35 60.53 99.47
C PRO A 386 -75.34 61.54 98.29
N PRO A 387 -74.23 61.68 97.51
CA PRO A 387 -74.22 61.17 96.12
C PRO A 387 -72.80 60.75 95.59
N MET A 388 -72.72 59.77 94.69
CA MET A 388 -72.54 59.84 93.21
C MET A 388 -71.20 60.36 92.65
N ASN A 389 -70.65 59.49 91.79
CA ASN A 389 -70.22 59.71 90.41
C ASN A 389 -68.89 60.38 90.06
N GLY A 390 -68.14 59.60 89.28
CA GLY A 390 -67.84 59.98 87.89
C GLY A 390 -66.35 60.08 87.61
N THR A 391 -65.80 59.61 86.49
CA THR A 391 -66.39 59.22 85.20
C THR A 391 -65.25 58.79 84.27
N ARG A 392 -65.64 58.12 83.16
CA ARG A 392 -65.09 58.28 81.78
C ARG A 392 -63.72 57.66 81.50
N THR A 393 -63.54 56.86 80.44
CA THR A 393 -64.11 56.84 79.08
C THR A 393 -64.02 55.39 78.53
N GLY A 394 -65.01 54.86 77.82
CA GLY A 394 -65.13 54.90 76.34
C GLY A 394 -64.39 53.70 75.71
N SER A 395 -64.83 52.99 74.69
CA SER A 395 -65.78 53.30 73.62
C SER A 395 -65.99 52.06 72.71
N LEU A 396 -67.18 52.00 72.11
CA LEU A 396 -67.53 51.63 70.71
C LEU A 396 -66.91 50.37 70.07
N LEU A 397 -67.67 49.38 69.59
CA LEU A 397 -68.54 49.40 68.38
C LEU A 397 -67.88 50.02 67.15
N ASP A 398 -67.20 49.19 66.35
CA ASP A 398 -67.20 49.16 64.87
C ASP A 398 -66.29 47.97 64.49
N GLY A 399 -66.60 47.00 63.65
CA GLY A 399 -67.69 46.75 62.73
C GLY A 399 -67.26 45.55 61.87
N GLY A 400 -68.21 44.86 61.26
CA GLY A 400 -67.95 44.12 60.02
C GLY A 400 -67.56 42.63 60.13
N ASP A 401 -68.59 41.80 60.01
CA ASP A 401 -68.69 40.73 59.00
C ASP A 401 -68.12 41.17 57.61
N PRO A 402 -67.92 40.29 56.59
CA PRO A 402 -68.15 38.84 56.53
C PRO A 402 -67.06 38.06 55.74
N LEU A 403 -67.28 36.74 55.60
CA LEU A 403 -66.96 35.93 54.41
C LEU A 403 -65.71 36.31 53.58
N ALA A 404 -64.63 35.54 53.72
CA ALA A 404 -63.76 35.25 52.57
C ALA A 404 -62.96 33.97 52.81
N THR A 405 -63.43 32.89 52.18
CA THR A 405 -62.62 31.98 51.35
C THR A 405 -61.18 31.71 51.79
N GLY A 406 -60.88 30.45 52.12
CA GLY A 406 -59.54 29.94 51.89
C GLY A 406 -59.18 28.59 52.50
N PRO A 407 -59.71 27.46 52.02
CA PRO A 407 -58.88 26.28 51.86
C PRO A 407 -58.07 26.46 50.57
N ARG A 408 -56.74 26.47 50.63
CA ARG A 408 -55.89 25.78 49.63
C ARG A 408 -54.39 26.01 49.82
N PRO A 409 -53.59 24.97 49.60
CA PRO A 409 -52.22 25.12 49.15
C PRO A 409 -52.24 25.64 47.70
N GLY A 410 -51.56 26.75 47.45
CA GLY A 410 -51.35 27.30 46.13
C GLY A 410 -49.86 27.31 45.80
N PRO A 411 -49.41 26.53 44.80
CA PRO A 411 -48.08 26.69 44.22
C PRO A 411 -48.11 27.84 43.21
N LEU A 412 -47.10 28.71 43.21
CA LEU A 412 -46.85 29.64 42.11
C LEU A 412 -45.41 29.52 41.63
N ASN A 413 -45.31 28.88 40.46
CA ASN A 413 -44.60 29.33 39.27
C ASN A 413 -43.25 30.02 39.45
N GLY A 414 -42.21 29.20 39.31
CA GLY A 414 -40.94 29.57 38.69
C GLY A 414 -40.86 28.96 37.29
N HIS A 415 -40.79 29.84 36.29
CA HIS A 415 -40.71 29.61 34.87
C HIS A 415 -39.51 28.75 34.38
N ARG A 416 -39.80 27.90 33.38
CA ARG A 416 -39.15 27.93 32.04
C ARG A 416 -37.67 27.52 31.93
N THR A 417 -37.45 26.26 31.55
CA THR A 417 -36.48 25.88 30.49
C THR A 417 -37.02 24.67 29.74
N GLY A 418 -37.37 24.84 28.48
CA GLY A 418 -37.80 23.74 27.60
C GLY A 418 -36.62 23.06 26.91
N PRO A 419 -36.87 21.98 26.15
CA PRO A 419 -35.99 21.55 25.08
C PRO A 419 -36.70 21.76 23.74
N LEU A 420 -36.32 22.81 23.03
CA LEU A 420 -36.42 22.88 21.57
C LEU A 420 -35.03 23.22 21.06
N ASN A 421 -34.36 22.22 20.48
CA ASN A 421 -33.40 22.28 19.37
C ASN A 421 -32.57 20.98 19.40
N GLY A 422 -32.38 20.24 18.32
CA GLY A 422 -32.69 20.57 16.94
C GLY A 422 -32.72 19.34 16.04
N HIS A 423 -33.51 19.48 14.99
CA HIS A 423 -33.29 18.79 13.74
C HIS A 423 -31.86 19.04 13.26
N ARG A 424 -31.13 17.95 12.97
CA ARG A 424 -30.02 17.98 12.03
C ARG A 424 -30.37 17.08 10.86
N SER A 425 -31.00 17.69 9.87
CA SER A 425 -30.89 17.29 8.48
C SER A 425 -29.42 17.35 8.07
N GLY A 426 -28.91 16.21 7.60
CA GLY A 426 -27.59 16.08 7.00
C GLY A 426 -27.70 15.07 5.86
N HIS A 427 -28.09 15.57 4.69
CA HIS A 427 -27.92 14.88 3.43
C HIS A 427 -26.46 14.49 3.23
N ALA A 428 -26.21 13.22 2.92
CA ALA A 428 -25.01 12.81 2.21
C ALA A 428 -25.45 12.10 0.92
N ASN A 429 -25.43 12.88 -0.16
CA ASN A 429 -25.19 12.36 -1.51
C ASN A 429 -23.84 11.64 -1.52
N GLY A 430 -23.77 10.50 -2.20
CA GLY A 430 -22.52 9.75 -2.31
C GLY A 430 -22.59 8.57 -3.26
N HIS A 431 -22.86 8.85 -4.53
CA HIS A 431 -22.30 8.22 -5.73
C HIS A 431 -22.03 6.70 -5.75
N ALA A 432 -22.78 6.05 -6.65
CA ALA A 432 -22.32 5.10 -7.66
C ALA A 432 -20.86 4.62 -7.58
N ASN A 433 -20.68 3.31 -7.40
CA ASN A 433 -19.56 2.58 -7.98
C ASN A 433 -20.09 1.32 -8.66
N GLY A 434 -20.28 1.44 -9.98
CA GLY A 434 -20.38 0.30 -10.86
C GLY A 434 -18.98 -0.30 -11.04
N HIS A 435 -18.78 -1.51 -10.51
CA HIS A 435 -17.64 -2.31 -10.88
C HIS A 435 -17.96 -3.09 -12.16
N ARG A 436 -17.55 -2.51 -13.29
CA ARG A 436 -17.21 -3.26 -14.51
C ARG A 436 -15.98 -4.12 -14.19
N LEU A 437 -16.13 -5.43 -14.26
CA LEU A 437 -14.99 -6.34 -14.40
C LEU A 437 -14.49 -6.30 -15.86
N PRO A 438 -13.17 -6.28 -16.09
CA PRO A 438 -12.61 -6.31 -17.44
C PRO A 438 -12.64 -7.73 -18.01
N HIS A 439 -12.96 -7.79 -19.31
CA HIS A 439 -12.67 -8.94 -20.17
C HIS A 439 -11.16 -9.22 -20.16
N ALA A 440 -10.81 -10.48 -19.90
CA ALA A 440 -9.52 -11.02 -20.29
C ALA A 440 -9.57 -11.37 -21.78
N GLY A 441 -8.61 -10.81 -22.53
CA GLY A 441 -8.15 -11.34 -23.81
C GLY A 441 -7.02 -12.33 -23.60
#